data_AF-A0A851IWT6-F1
#
_entry.id   AF-A0A851IWT6-F1
#
_cell.length_a   1.000
_cell.length_b   1.000
_cell.length_c   1.000
_cell.angle_alpha   90.00
_cell.angle_beta   90.00
_cell.angle_gamma   90.00
#
_symmetry.space_group_name_H-M   'P 1'
#
loop_
_entity.id
_entity.type
_entity.pdbx_description
1 polymer ?
#
loop_
_entity_poly.entity_id
_entity_poly.type
_entity_poly.pdbx_seq_one_letter_code
_entity_poly.pdbx_strand_id
1 'polypeptide(L)'
;MLTIAKQYNSNFSIAKLRQILGTDKNGTNLAGMIKGLDYLGFDSKAVKVEDKKIDNSVSFPIIAHIQTTNNFLHYVVVHDLYLF
;
A
#
# COMPACT_ATOMS: atom_id res chain seq x y z
N MET A 1 3.06 -2.38 3.04
CA MET A 1 4.18 -1.47 3.38
C MET A 1 5.54 -2.16 3.35
N LEU A 2 5.84 -3.13 4.23
CA LEU A 2 7.19 -3.72 4.26
C LEU A 2 7.64 -4.33 2.92
N THR A 3 6.72 -4.94 2.16
CA THR A 3 7.00 -5.45 0.81
C THR A 3 7.50 -4.34 -0.12
N ILE A 4 6.81 -3.19 -0.16
CA ILE A 4 7.24 -2.00 -0.92
C ILE A 4 8.61 -1.55 -0.44
N ALA A 5 8.77 -1.37 0.87
CA ALA A 5 10.02 -0.89 1.44
C ALA A 5 11.21 -1.81 1.10
N LYS A 6 11.01 -3.13 1.12
CA LYS A 6 12.04 -4.12 0.73
C LYS A 6 12.38 -4.08 -0.76
N GLN A 7 11.40 -3.85 -1.63
CA GLN A 7 11.64 -3.73 -3.07
C GLN A 7 12.57 -2.54 -3.41
N TYR A 8 12.59 -1.51 -2.55
CA TYR A 8 13.51 -0.38 -2.64
C TYR A 8 14.69 -0.48 -1.64
N ASN A 9 15.13 -1.71 -1.32
CA ASN A 9 16.34 -2.03 -0.54
C ASN A 9 16.41 -1.45 0.89
N SER A 10 15.27 -1.22 1.53
CA SER A 10 15.27 -0.77 2.93
C SER A 10 15.36 -1.92 3.94
N ASN A 11 15.91 -1.63 5.13
CA ASN A 11 16.09 -2.58 6.24
C ASN A 11 15.24 -2.21 7.47
N PHE A 12 13.91 -2.13 7.31
CA PHE A 12 12.99 -1.88 8.42
C PHE A 12 12.46 -3.17 9.06
N SER A 13 12.30 -3.16 10.39
CA SER A 13 11.54 -4.20 11.09
C SER A 13 10.03 -4.01 10.91
N ILE A 14 9.26 -5.10 10.90
CA ILE A 14 7.79 -5.05 10.86
C ILE A 14 7.25 -4.25 12.05
N ALA A 15 7.83 -4.45 13.25
CA ALA A 15 7.41 -3.75 14.46
C ALA A 15 7.56 -2.23 14.34
N LYS A 16 8.70 -1.75 13.82
CA LYS A 16 8.96 -0.33 13.60
C LYS A 16 7.97 0.27 12.61
N LEU A 17 7.70 -0.44 11.50
CA LEU A 17 6.71 0.00 10.52
C LEU A 17 5.31 0.08 11.13
N ARG A 18 4.86 -0.94 11.89
CA ARG A 18 3.56 -0.91 12.57
C ARG A 18 3.42 0.31 13.49
N GLN A 19 4.48 0.66 14.21
CA GLN A 19 4.49 1.85 15.07
C GLN A 19 4.36 3.15 14.25
N ILE A 20 5.12 3.29 13.16
CA ILE A 20 5.08 4.47 12.29
C ILE A 20 3.70 4.63 11.62
N LEU A 21 3.15 3.51 11.13
CA LEU A 21 1.85 3.43 10.46
C LEU A 21 0.67 3.64 11.42
N GLY A 22 0.90 3.57 12.74
CA GLY A 22 -0.18 3.59 13.73
C GLY A 22 -1.06 2.36 13.67
N THR A 23 -0.52 1.20 13.27
CA THR A 23 -1.27 -0.05 13.17
C THR A 23 -1.73 -0.51 14.55
N ASP A 24 -3.02 -0.73 14.72
CA ASP A 24 -3.63 -1.22 15.95
C ASP A 24 -4.32 -2.59 15.74
N LYS A 25 -5.22 -2.97 16.65
CA LYS A 25 -6.02 -4.20 16.57
C LYS A 25 -7.01 -4.23 15.40
N ASN A 26 -7.39 -3.07 14.87
CA ASN A 26 -8.31 -2.90 13.75
C ASN A 26 -7.55 -2.79 12.40
N GLY A 27 -6.22 -2.77 12.43
CA GLY A 27 -5.38 -2.71 11.24
C GLY A 27 -4.75 -1.34 11.04
N THR A 28 -4.56 -0.95 9.77
CA THR A 28 -3.94 0.32 9.38
C THR A 28 -4.92 1.08 8.49
N ASN A 29 -5.14 2.37 8.78
CA ASN A 29 -5.96 3.21 7.93
C ASN A 29 -5.14 3.89 6.82
N LEU A 30 -5.83 4.52 5.86
CA LEU A 30 -5.20 5.18 4.72
C LEU A 30 -4.24 6.30 5.15
N ALA A 31 -4.63 7.11 6.13
CA ALA A 31 -3.80 8.22 6.63
C ALA A 31 -2.47 7.72 7.22
N GLY A 32 -2.51 6.64 8.01
CA GLY A 32 -1.34 5.97 8.55
C GLY A 32 -0.45 5.39 7.44
N MET A 33 -1.04 4.84 6.38
CA MET A 33 -0.31 4.35 5.21
C MET A 33 0.44 5.48 4.50
N ILE A 34 -0.21 6.61 4.21
CA ILE A 34 0.40 7.78 3.56
C ILE A 34 1.54 8.32 4.44
N LYS A 35 1.30 8.48 5.74
CA LYS A 35 2.34 8.89 6.70
C LYS A 35 3.55 7.94 6.70
N GLY A 36 3.30 6.63 6.60
CA GLY A 36 4.36 5.64 6.49
C GLY A 36 5.15 5.74 5.20
N LEU A 37 4.50 6.02 4.06
CA LEU A 37 5.18 6.23 2.78
C LEU A 37 6.04 7.49 2.80
N ASP A 38 5.49 8.58 3.34
CA ASP A 38 6.20 9.85 3.53
C ASP A 38 7.44 9.68 4.42
N TYR A 39 7.30 8.98 5.56
CA TYR A 39 8.43 8.64 6.44
C TYR A 39 9.53 7.83 5.72
N LEU A 40 9.14 6.98 4.77
CA LEU A 40 10.05 6.18 3.96
C LEU A 40 10.64 6.96 2.77
N GLY A 41 10.26 8.22 2.57
CA GLY A 41 10.75 9.10 1.51
C GLY A 41 10.04 8.90 0.16
N PHE A 42 8.88 8.24 0.13
CA PHE A 42 8.09 8.11 -1.09
C PHE A 42 7.19 9.33 -1.30
N ASP A 43 7.23 9.90 -2.50
CA ASP A 43 6.16 10.76 -2.99
C ASP A 43 4.96 9.90 -3.36
N SER A 44 3.89 9.97 -2.57
CA SER A 44 2.74 9.07 -2.70
C SER A 44 1.42 9.83 -2.79
N LYS A 45 0.54 9.35 -3.66
CA LYS A 45 -0.81 9.89 -3.85
C LYS A 45 -1.84 8.79 -3.67
N ALA A 46 -2.79 9.01 -2.76
CA ALA A 46 -3.96 8.15 -2.63
C ALA A 46 -5.05 8.62 -3.60
N VAL A 47 -5.56 7.70 -4.42
CA VAL A 47 -6.61 7.98 -5.41
C VAL A 47 -7.74 6.99 -5.18
N LYS A 48 -8.99 7.47 -5.26
CA LYS A 48 -10.18 6.61 -5.32
C LYS A 48 -10.47 6.32 -6.78
N VAL A 49 -10.59 5.05 -7.13
CA VAL A 49 -10.94 4.59 -8.48
C VAL A 49 -12.34 3.99 -8.44
N GLU A 50 -13.19 4.36 -9.40
CA GLU A 50 -14.58 3.87 -9.47
C GLU A 50 -14.69 2.61 -10.33
N ASP A 51 -13.95 2.55 -11.43
CA ASP A 51 -13.75 1.35 -12.21
C ASP A 51 -12.47 0.63 -11.76
N LYS A 52 -12.41 -0.69 -11.91
CA LYS A 52 -11.19 -1.46 -11.56
C LYS A 52 -10.10 -1.31 -12.63
N LYS A 53 -10.15 -0.24 -13.43
CA LYS A 53 -9.23 -0.01 -14.53
C LYS A 53 -8.05 0.79 -14.02
N ILE A 54 -6.88 0.20 -14.18
CA ILE A 54 -5.60 0.85 -13.95
C ILE A 54 -4.92 0.81 -15.31
N ASP A 55 -4.52 1.98 -15.81
CA ASP A 55 -3.79 2.08 -17.07
C ASP A 55 -2.26 2.14 -16.80
N ASN A 56 -1.49 2.27 -17.87
CA ASN A 56 -0.03 2.31 -17.79
C ASN A 56 0.51 3.66 -17.29
N SER A 57 -0.34 4.58 -16.81
CA SER A 57 0.10 5.88 -16.30
C SER A 57 0.60 5.81 -14.85
N VAL A 58 0.48 4.67 -14.17
CA VAL A 58 0.94 4.47 -12.80
C VAL A 58 2.31 3.80 -12.75
N SER A 59 3.12 4.16 -11.75
CA SER A 59 4.38 3.47 -11.47
C SER A 59 4.12 2.30 -10.52
N PHE A 60 4.60 1.11 -10.88
CA PHE A 60 4.56 -0.05 -10.02
C PHE A 60 5.78 -0.11 -9.08
N PRO A 61 5.63 -0.73 -7.89
CA PRO A 61 4.43 -1.37 -7.37
C PRO A 61 3.43 -0.37 -6.76
N ILE A 62 2.13 -0.68 -6.83
CA ILE A 62 1.06 0.10 -6.17
C ILE A 62 0.48 -0.66 -4.98
N ILE A 63 -0.13 0.06 -4.03
CA ILE A 63 -0.90 -0.52 -2.93
C ILE A 63 -2.39 -0.36 -3.25
N ALA A 64 -3.11 -1.47 -3.38
CA ALA A 64 -4.56 -1.45 -3.59
C ALA A 64 -5.29 -1.82 -2.29
N HIS A 65 -6.30 -1.02 -1.94
CA HIS A 65 -7.25 -1.34 -0.87
C HIS A 65 -8.48 -2.00 -1.48
N ILE A 66 -8.70 -3.27 -1.17
CA ILE A 66 -9.73 -4.11 -1.77
C ILE A 66 -10.71 -4.62 -0.71
N GLN A 67 -11.91 -4.96 -1.18
CA GLN A 67 -12.82 -5.83 -0.42
C GLN A 67 -12.62 -7.26 -0.92
N THR A 68 -12.31 -8.17 0.00
CA THR A 68 -12.21 -9.60 -0.33
C THR A 68 -13.60 -10.21 -0.54
N THR A 69 -13.66 -11.41 -1.10
CA THR A 69 -14.91 -12.17 -1.29
C THR A 69 -15.69 -12.38 0.00
N ASN A 70 -15.00 -12.35 1.15
CA ASN A 70 -15.58 -12.55 2.47
C ASN A 70 -15.90 -11.21 3.16
N ASN A 71 -16.03 -10.12 2.40
CA ASN A 71 -16.34 -8.77 2.87
C ASN A 71 -15.32 -8.12 3.82
N PHE A 72 -14.09 -8.61 3.88
CA PHE A 72 -13.01 -7.96 4.64
C PHE A 72 -12.29 -6.91 3.81
N LEU A 73 -11.98 -5.77 4.44
CA LEU A 73 -11.09 -4.77 3.89
C LEU A 73 -9.63 -5.23 4.01
N HIS A 74 -8.90 -5.20 2.90
CA HIS A 74 -7.53 -5.70 2.85
C HIS A 74 -6.65 -4.85 1.93
N TYR A 75 -5.36 -4.76 2.26
CA TYR A 75 -4.37 -4.11 1.42
C TYR A 75 -3.52 -5.15 0.70
N VAL A 76 -3.40 -5.01 -0.61
CA VAL A 76 -2.52 -5.84 -1.45
C VAL A 76 -1.49 -4.98 -2.15
N VAL A 77 -0.33 -5.57 -2.46
CA VAL A 77 0.68 -4.95 -3.32
C VAL A 77 0.52 -5.54 -4.72
N VAL A 78 0.28 -4.67 -5.69
CA VAL A 78 0.24 -5.04 -7.11
C VAL A 78 1.60 -4.69 -7.70
N HIS A 79 2.31 -5.72 -8.17
CA HIS A 79 3.66 -5.57 -8.70
C HIS A 79 3.69 -5.28 -10.20
N ASP A 80 2.69 -5.75 -10.94
CA ASP A 80 2.58 -5.57 -12.38
C ASP A 80 1.13 -5.79 -12.84
N LEU A 81 0.80 -5.33 -14.06
CA LEU A 81 -0.46 -5.57 -14.75
C LEU A 81 -0.19 -6.23 -16.10
N TYR A 82 -0.74 -7.43 -16.29
CA TYR A 82 -0.79 -8.06 -17.60
C TYR A 82 -2.14 -7.70 -18.24
N LEU A 83 -2.12 -6.80 -19.21
CA LEU A 83 -3.26 -6.49 -20.05
C LEU A 83 -3.39 -7.60 -21.09
N PHE A 84 -4.55 -8.27 -21.12
CA PHE A 84 -4.94 -9.22 -22.16
C PHE A 84 -5.82 -8.54 -23.21
#